data_AF-A0A662VE44-F1
#
_entry.id   AF-A0A662VE44-F1
#
_cell.length_a   1.000
_cell.length_b   1.000
_cell.length_c   1.000
_cell.angle_alpha   90.00
_cell.angle_beta   90.00
_cell.angle_gamma   90.00
#
_symmetry.space_group_name_H-M   'P 1'
#
loop_
_entity.id
_entity.type
_entity.pdbx_description
1 polymer ?
#
loop_
_entity_poly.entity_id
_entity_poly.type
_entity_poly.pdbx_seq_one_letter_code
_entity_poly.pdbx_strand_id
1 'polypeptide(L)'
;MYDVDGDGTIALNILKNNIRSYLNRVIPGLITRIEWHFLRKYSKSFIDMIFEEPSLALRELMDFYGGDSDSAEYIMYFALKIIFRSNHEMISKAMTHLKNGDDEEFKKMFRSEYSSLA
;
A
#
# COMPACT_ATOMS: atom_id res chain seq x y z
N MET A 1 -7.29 11.56 -7.43
CA MET A 1 -7.38 10.89 -8.75
C MET A 1 -6.06 11.18 -9.45
N TYR A 2 -5.24 10.17 -9.70
CA TYR A 2 -3.94 10.37 -10.33
C TYR A 2 -4.17 10.68 -11.82
N ASP A 3 -3.66 11.81 -12.30
CA ASP A 3 -3.64 12.14 -13.72
C ASP A 3 -2.41 11.46 -14.30
N VAL A 4 -2.61 10.25 -14.82
CA VAL A 4 -1.55 9.44 -15.41
C VAL A 4 -1.96 9.20 -16.85
N ASP A 5 -1.08 9.55 -17.77
CA ASP A 5 -1.16 9.11 -19.16
C ASP A 5 -1.25 7.57 -19.27
N GLY A 6 -1.56 7.09 -20.48
CA GLY A 6 -1.82 5.66 -20.73
C GLY A 6 -0.70 4.74 -20.22
N ASP A 7 0.55 5.20 -20.25
CA ASP A 7 1.72 4.42 -19.86
C ASP A 7 1.91 4.34 -18.34
N GLY A 8 1.75 5.46 -17.61
CA GLY A 8 1.86 5.40 -16.15
C GLY A 8 0.69 4.66 -15.48
N THR A 9 -0.49 4.60 -16.12
CA THR A 9 -1.60 3.74 -15.67
C THR A 9 -1.24 2.26 -15.77
N ILE A 10 -0.57 1.83 -16.84
CA ILE A 10 -0.09 0.46 -17.02
C ILE A 10 0.96 0.11 -15.97
N ALA A 11 1.93 0.99 -15.76
CA ALA A 11 3.00 0.81 -14.78
C ALA A 11 2.44 0.63 -13.34
N LEU A 12 1.49 1.47 -12.94
CA LEU A 12 0.84 1.35 -11.64
C LEU A 12 0.07 0.03 -11.50
N ASN A 13 -0.64 -0.41 -12.54
CA ASN A 13 -1.34 -1.69 -12.51
C ASN A 13 -0.39 -2.89 -12.39
N ILE A 14 0.76 -2.85 -13.05
CA ILE A 14 1.82 -3.86 -12.90
C ILE A 14 2.32 -3.89 -11.45
N LEU A 15 2.60 -2.72 -10.87
CA LEU A 15 3.04 -2.62 -9.47
C LEU A 15 1.99 -3.20 -8.50
N LYS A 16 0.72 -2.83 -8.67
CA LYS A 16 -0.40 -3.34 -7.86
C LYS A 16 -0.48 -4.87 -7.95
N ASN A 17 -0.33 -5.44 -9.14
CA ASN A 17 -0.32 -6.89 -9.33
C ASN A 17 0.90 -7.56 -8.69
N ASN A 18 2.07 -6.93 -8.71
CA ASN A 18 3.27 -7.42 -8.03
C ASN A 18 3.08 -7.45 -6.52
N ILE A 19 2.51 -6.40 -5.93
CA ILE A 19 2.16 -6.35 -4.50
C ILE A 19 1.21 -7.50 -4.17
N ARG A 20 0.11 -7.65 -4.93
CA ARG A 20 -0.88 -8.72 -4.72
C ARG A 20 -0.26 -10.10 -4.78
N SER A 21 0.58 -10.34 -5.78
CA SER A 21 1.24 -11.64 -5.98
C SER A 21 2.23 -11.95 -4.86
N TYR A 22 2.98 -10.94 -4.42
CA TYR A 22 3.89 -11.08 -3.29
C TYR A 22 3.14 -11.38 -1.98
N LEU A 23 2.10 -10.61 -1.66
CA LEU A 23 1.29 -10.82 -0.46
C LEU A 23 0.62 -12.19 -0.47
N ASN A 24 0.04 -12.63 -1.59
CA ASN A 24 -0.51 -13.98 -1.72
C ASN A 24 0.51 -15.08 -1.41
N ARG A 25 1.79 -14.84 -1.72
CA ARG A 25 2.88 -15.79 -1.45
C ARG A 25 3.32 -15.78 0.02
N VAL A 26 3.44 -14.61 0.65
CA VAL A 26 3.96 -14.51 2.03
C VAL A 26 2.89 -14.67 3.11
N ILE A 27 1.63 -14.34 2.79
CA ILE A 27 0.48 -14.41 3.70
C ILE A 27 -0.73 -15.07 3.00
N PRO A 28 -0.62 -16.35 2.59
CA PRO A 28 -1.63 -17.01 1.77
C PRO A 28 -3.01 -17.02 2.45
N GLY A 29 -4.05 -16.69 1.67
CA GLY A 29 -5.44 -16.63 2.13
C GLY A 29 -5.82 -15.42 2.99
N LEU A 30 -4.85 -14.82 3.70
CA LEU A 30 -5.08 -13.64 4.53
C LEU A 30 -5.32 -12.39 3.67
N ILE A 31 -4.52 -12.19 2.62
CA ILE A 31 -4.70 -11.04 1.72
C ILE A 31 -6.09 -11.05 1.07
N THR A 32 -6.64 -12.23 0.73
CA THR A 32 -8.01 -12.33 0.21
C THR A 32 -9.03 -11.78 1.21
N ARG A 33 -8.89 -12.09 2.49
CA ARG A 33 -9.80 -11.57 3.54
C ARG A 33 -9.68 -10.06 3.72
N ILE A 34 -8.46 -9.55 3.67
CA ILE A 34 -8.19 -8.10 3.74
C ILE A 34 -8.83 -7.41 2.53
N GLU A 35 -8.60 -7.92 1.32
CA GLU A 35 -9.21 -7.37 0.09
C GLU A 35 -10.75 -7.35 0.20
N TRP A 36 -11.38 -8.43 0.66
CA TRP A 36 -12.83 -8.48 0.89
C TRP A 36 -13.32 -7.46 1.91
N HIS A 37 -12.57 -7.26 3.01
CA HIS A 37 -12.92 -6.28 4.03
C HIS A 37 -12.93 -4.87 3.44
N PHE A 38 -11.87 -4.50 2.73
CA PHE A 38 -11.74 -3.19 2.09
C PHE A 38 -12.79 -2.98 0.99
N LEU A 39 -13.03 -3.98 0.15
CA LEU A 39 -14.06 -3.92 -0.88
C LEU A 39 -15.45 -3.68 -0.28
N ARG A 40 -15.79 -4.36 0.83
CA ARG A 40 -17.09 -4.20 1.49
C ARG A 40 -17.26 -2.82 2.12
N LYS A 41 -16.19 -2.25 2.68
CA LYS A 41 -16.25 -0.97 3.42
C LYS A 41 -16.10 0.25 2.51
N TYR A 42 -15.25 0.16 1.49
CA TYR A 42 -14.85 1.31 0.65
C TYR A 42 -15.17 1.15 -0.84
N SER A 43 -15.66 -0.02 -1.27
CA SER A 43 -15.76 -0.36 -2.70
C SER A 43 -14.42 -0.27 -3.45
N LYS A 44 -13.31 -0.37 -2.72
CA LYS A 44 -11.93 -0.31 -3.22
C LYS A 44 -11.12 -1.46 -2.63
N SER A 45 -10.13 -1.95 -3.38
CA SER A 45 -9.21 -2.97 -2.89
C SER A 45 -8.26 -2.36 -1.85
N PHE A 46 -7.72 -3.18 -0.94
CA PHE A 46 -6.68 -2.74 0.01
C PHE A 46 -5.48 -2.14 -0.73
N ILE A 47 -5.10 -2.78 -1.84
CA ILE A 47 -3.98 -2.33 -2.67
C ILE A 47 -4.27 -0.97 -3.30
N ASP A 48 -5.50 -0.71 -3.75
CA ASP A 48 -5.86 0.61 -4.27
C ASP A 48 -5.81 1.68 -3.17
N MET A 49 -6.30 1.33 -1.97
CA MET A 49 -6.29 2.24 -0.82
C MET A 49 -4.88 2.65 -0.40
N ILE A 50 -3.88 1.78 -0.53
CA ILE A 50 -2.46 2.13 -0.26
C ILE A 50 -2.01 3.34 -1.11
N PHE A 51 -2.48 3.46 -2.34
CA PHE A 51 -2.10 4.55 -3.23
C PHE A 51 -3.04 5.74 -3.12
N GLU A 52 -4.32 5.53 -2.82
CA GLU A 52 -5.31 6.62 -2.79
C GLU A 52 -5.36 7.33 -1.44
N GLU A 53 -5.46 6.57 -0.35
CA GLU A 53 -5.62 7.03 1.03
C GLU A 53 -4.71 6.19 1.97
N PRO A 54 -3.36 6.31 1.84
CA PRO A 54 -2.39 5.41 2.46
C PRO A 54 -2.53 5.24 3.98
N SER A 55 -2.65 6.34 4.72
CA SER A 55 -2.79 6.33 6.17
C SER A 55 -4.13 5.74 6.61
N LEU A 56 -5.19 5.95 5.83
CA LEU A 56 -6.47 5.28 6.07
C LEU A 56 -6.34 3.77 5.86
N ALA A 57 -5.62 3.34 4.81
CA ALA A 57 -5.36 1.93 4.57
C ALA A 57 -4.63 1.27 5.77
N LEU A 58 -3.64 1.94 6.37
CA LEU A 58 -2.98 1.44 7.58
C LEU A 58 -3.94 1.37 8.78
N ARG A 59 -4.69 2.44 9.03
CA ARG A 59 -5.63 2.52 10.16
C ARG A 59 -6.71 1.45 10.09
N GLU A 60 -7.28 1.24 8.91
CA GLU A 60 -8.29 0.21 8.68
C GLU A 60 -7.73 -1.20 8.82
N LEU A 61 -6.46 -1.38 8.51
CA LEU A 61 -5.78 -2.64 8.78
C LEU A 61 -5.62 -2.87 10.28
N MET A 62 -5.31 -1.84 11.06
CA MET A 62 -5.29 -1.93 12.53
C MET A 62 -6.66 -2.31 13.08
N ASP A 63 -7.73 -1.68 12.58
CA ASP A 63 -9.11 -2.00 12.97
C ASP A 63 -9.49 -3.43 12.57
N PHE A 64 -9.07 -3.90 11.38
CA PHE A 64 -9.26 -5.28 10.92
C PHE A 64 -8.64 -6.30 11.89
N TYR A 65 -7.49 -5.97 12.49
CA TYR A 65 -6.83 -6.78 13.51
C TYR A 65 -7.30 -6.48 14.94
N GLY A 66 -8.42 -5.78 15.12
CA GLY A 66 -8.98 -5.50 16.45
C GLY A 66 -8.13 -4.53 17.28
N GLY A 67 -7.40 -3.63 16.63
CA GLY A 67 -6.52 -2.65 17.26
C GLY A 67 -5.07 -3.10 17.43
N ASP A 68 -4.70 -4.32 16.97
CA ASP A 68 -3.30 -4.76 16.96
C ASP A 68 -2.49 -4.04 15.87
N SER A 69 -1.73 -3.04 16.31
CA SER A 69 -0.87 -2.23 15.44
C SER A 69 0.27 -3.04 14.83
N ASP A 70 0.84 -4.01 15.56
CA ASP A 70 2.04 -4.72 15.13
C ASP A 70 1.70 -5.63 13.95
N SER A 71 0.56 -6.33 14.02
CA SER A 71 0.05 -7.14 12.91
C SER A 71 -0.24 -6.27 11.68
N ALA A 72 -0.89 -5.12 11.85
CA ALA A 72 -1.19 -4.21 10.74
C ALA A 72 0.10 -3.64 10.10
N GLU A 73 1.02 -3.13 10.92
CA GLU A 73 2.30 -2.59 10.46
C GLU A 73 3.11 -3.67 9.72
N TYR A 74 3.06 -4.93 10.16
CA TYR A 74 3.75 -6.04 9.50
C TYR A 74 3.20 -6.36 8.10
N ILE A 75 1.88 -6.32 7.92
CA ILE A 75 1.27 -6.53 6.60
C ILE A 75 1.56 -5.35 5.68
N MET A 76 1.42 -4.12 6.19
CA MET A 76 1.76 -2.91 5.45
C MET A 76 3.24 -2.93 5.03
N TYR A 77 4.14 -3.34 5.92
CA TYR A 77 5.56 -3.51 5.64
C TYR A 77 5.82 -4.40 4.41
N PHE A 78 5.09 -5.51 4.23
CA PHE A 78 5.25 -6.34 3.04
C PHE A 78 4.82 -5.64 1.75
N ALA A 79 3.76 -4.82 1.78
CA ALA A 79 3.38 -4.01 0.63
C ALA A 79 4.46 -2.96 0.31
N LEU A 80 4.96 -2.26 1.34
CA LEU A 80 6.02 -1.27 1.23
C LEU A 80 7.33 -1.86 0.72
N LYS A 81 7.66 -3.11 1.06
CA LYS A 81 8.84 -3.81 0.49
C LYS A 81 8.81 -3.89 -1.03
N ILE A 82 7.63 -4.04 -1.63
CA ILE A 82 7.49 -4.08 -3.08
C ILE A 82 7.53 -2.68 -3.68
N ILE A 83 6.84 -1.72 -3.04
CA ILE A 83 6.82 -0.31 -3.46
C ILE A 83 8.23 0.30 -3.45
N PHE A 84 9.00 0.03 -2.40
CA PHE A 84 10.33 0.62 -2.21
C PHE A 84 11.46 -0.37 -2.46
N ARG A 85 11.21 -1.44 -3.21
CA ARG A 85 12.24 -2.41 -3.67
C ARG A 85 13.17 -2.91 -2.56
N SER A 86 12.61 -3.17 -1.37
CA SER A 86 13.32 -3.57 -0.15
C SER A 86 14.33 -2.54 0.40
N ASN A 87 14.25 -1.26 0.00
CA ASN A 87 15.03 -0.19 0.61
C ASN A 87 14.51 0.11 2.03
N HIS A 88 15.24 -0.38 3.04
CA HIS A 88 14.86 -0.27 4.45
C HIS A 88 14.68 1.17 4.94
N GLU A 89 15.51 2.11 4.46
CA GLU A 89 15.40 3.52 4.86
C GLU A 89 14.11 4.14 4.34
N MET A 90 13.78 3.88 3.07
CA MET A 90 12.54 4.37 2.46
C MET A 90 11.31 3.73 3.09
N ILE A 91 11.35 2.43 3.38
CA ILE A 91 10.24 1.73 4.04
C ILE A 91 9.98 2.31 5.43
N SER A 92 11.05 2.57 6.21
CA SER A 92 10.94 3.16 7.55
C SER A 92 10.34 4.58 7.50
N LYS A 93 10.84 5.41 6.57
CA LYS A 93 10.30 6.76 6.32
C LYS A 93 8.84 6.70 5.89
N ALA A 94 8.50 5.83 4.95
CA ALA A 94 7.14 5.65 4.47
C ALA A 94 6.19 5.22 5.60
N MET A 95 6.57 4.23 6.40
CA MET A 95 5.79 3.78 7.56
C MET A 95 5.57 4.92 8.56
N THR A 96 6.58 5.76 8.80
CA THR A 96 6.46 6.94 9.68
C THR A 96 5.39 7.91 9.16
N HIS A 97 5.41 8.24 7.87
CA HIS A 97 4.37 9.09 7.28
C HIS A 97 2.98 8.45 7.38
N LEU A 98 2.85 7.15 7.12
CA LEU A 98 1.58 6.44 7.26
C LEU A 98 1.01 6.57 8.68
N LYS A 99 1.86 6.36 9.70
CA LYS A 99 1.47 6.44 11.12
C LYS A 99 1.07 7.85 11.55
N ASN A 100 1.70 8.87 10.98
CA ASN A 100 1.41 10.27 11.28
C ASN A 100 0.20 10.84 10.54
N GLY A 101 -0.31 10.15 9.51
CA GLY A 101 -1.38 10.69 8.66
C GLY A 101 -0.87 11.54 7.49
N ASP A 102 0.43 11.51 7.20
CA ASP A 102 1.09 12.37 6.21
C ASP A 102 0.97 11.80 4.79
N ASP A 103 -0.26 11.59 4.31
CA ASP A 103 -0.53 10.96 3.00
C ASP A 103 0.18 11.66 1.83
N GLU A 104 0.28 12.99 1.88
CA GLU A 104 0.94 13.75 0.82
C GLU A 104 2.45 13.53 0.77
N GLU A 105 3.11 13.38 1.93
CA GLU A 105 4.54 13.07 1.97
C GLU A 105 4.80 11.63 1.49
N PHE A 106 3.95 10.69 1.89
CA PHE A 106 4.00 9.33 1.34
C PHE A 106 3.87 9.32 -0.19
N LYS A 107 2.87 10.03 -0.73
CA LYS A 107 2.64 10.14 -2.18
C LYS A 107 3.78 10.84 -2.90
N LYS A 108 4.41 11.86 -2.30
CA LYS A 108 5.62 12.50 -2.83
C LYS A 108 6.79 11.51 -2.90
N MET A 109 7.04 10.74 -1.83
CA MET A 109 8.08 9.70 -1.82
C MET A 109 7.84 8.66 -2.91
N PHE A 110 6.61 8.17 -3.03
CA PHE A 110 6.23 7.26 -4.11
C PHE A 110 6.53 7.87 -5.48
N ARG A 111 6.08 9.11 -5.74
CA ARG A 111 6.35 9.80 -7.00
C ARG A 111 7.85 9.94 -7.27
N SER A 112 8.68 10.23 -6.28
CA SER A 112 10.14 10.36 -6.49
C SER A 112 10.82 9.03 -6.85
N GLU A 113 10.31 7.90 -6.36
CA GLU A 113 10.84 6.57 -6.70
C GLU A 113 10.44 6.16 -8.13
N TYR A 114 9.25 6.62 -8.56
CA TYR A 114 8.62 6.21 -9.82
C TYR A 114 8.56 7.32 -10.88
N SER A 115 9.16 8.48 -10.64
CA SER A 115 9.32 9.57 -11.63
C SER A 115 10.31 9.22 -12.76
N SER A 116 10.83 7.99 -12.75
CA SER A 116 11.54 7.36 -13.88
C SER A 116 10.63 6.49 -14.77
N LEU A 117 9.34 6.37 -14.44
CA LEU A 117 8.34 5.62 -15.21
C LEU A 117 7.38 6.52 -16.03
N ALA A 118 7.64 7.83 -16.07
CA ALA A 118 6.94 8.82 -16.90
C ALA A 118 7.91 9.45 -17.89
#